data_AF-A0A9D4E5Q0-F1
#
_entry.id   AF-A0A9D4E5Q0-F1
#
_cell.length_a   1.000
_cell.length_b   1.000
_cell.length_c   1.000
_cell.angle_alpha   90.00
_cell.angle_beta   90.00
_cell.angle_gamma   90.00
#
_symmetry.space_group_name_H-M   'P 1'
#
loop_
_entity.id
_entity.type
_entity.pdbx_description
1 polymer ?
#
loop_
_entity_poly.entity_id
_entity_poly.type
_entity_poly.pdbx_seq_one_letter_code
_entity_poly.pdbx_strand_id
1 'polypeptide(L)'
;MMQHVKEPTHVRGHTLDAVITRDTVDTVSNVVVTDPGLSVGSGNFSKDHYAVIFNARASQRAQVRKTVTFRKLRKINIEIFKLEYHRVRNTI
;
A
#
# COMPACT_ATOMS: atom_id res chain seq x y z
N MET A 1 10.91 13.46 -4.12
CA MET A 1 10.79 12.67 -2.87
C MET A 1 10.72 13.65 -1.71
N MET A 2 9.89 13.38 -0.70
CA MET A 2 9.66 14.29 0.43
C MET A 2 9.85 13.56 1.76
N GLN A 3 10.73 14.08 2.62
CA GLN A 3 10.92 13.62 4.01
C GLN A 3 10.13 14.53 4.95
N HIS A 4 9.39 13.92 5.88
CA HIS A 4 8.46 14.64 6.76
C HIS A 4 8.99 14.84 8.18
N VAL A 5 9.89 13.97 8.65
CA VAL A 5 10.50 14.10 9.97
C VAL A 5 11.64 15.12 9.89
N LYS A 6 11.51 16.21 10.66
CA LYS A 6 12.46 17.33 10.71
C LYS A 6 13.09 17.53 12.09
N GLU A 7 12.56 16.86 13.11
CA GLU A 7 13.02 16.96 14.49
C GLU A 7 13.97 15.81 14.83
N PRO A 8 14.88 16.00 15.79
CA PRO A 8 15.71 14.92 16.30
C PRO A 8 14.88 13.73 16.80
N THR A 9 15.17 12.54 16.30
CA THR A 9 14.53 11.29 16.73
C THR A 9 15.40 10.50 17.70
N HIS A 10 16.63 10.95 17.94
CA HIS A 10 17.56 10.35 18.89
C HIS A 10 17.97 11.35 19.98
N VAL A 11 18.20 10.87 21.21
CA VAL A 11 18.54 11.71 22.38
C VAL A 11 19.81 12.54 22.21
N ARG A 12 20.71 12.14 21.29
CA ARG A 12 21.91 12.93 20.92
C ARG A 12 21.65 14.04 19.89
N GLY A 13 20.39 14.34 19.57
CA GLY A 13 20.05 15.40 18.62
C GLY A 13 20.09 14.98 17.15
N HIS A 14 20.27 13.69 16.85
CA HIS A 14 20.28 13.18 15.47
C HIS A 14 18.87 12.87 14.97
N THR A 15 18.63 13.06 13.67
CA THR A 15 17.42 12.58 12.98
C THR A 15 17.78 11.28 12.26
N LEU A 16 17.47 10.14 12.88
CA LEU A 16 17.84 8.82 12.36
C LEU A 16 16.63 8.07 11.78
N ASP A 17 15.42 8.46 12.18
CA ASP A 17 14.17 7.87 11.73
C ASP A 17 13.48 8.80 10.72
N ALA A 18 12.90 8.23 9.66
CA ALA A 18 12.34 9.00 8.57
C ALA A 18 10.96 8.49 8.13
N VAL A 19 10.08 9.43 7.80
CA VAL A 19 8.84 9.20 7.06
C VAL A 19 8.99 9.85 5.71
N ILE A 20 8.90 9.06 4.65
CA ILE A 20 9.21 9.49 3.28
C ILE A 20 8.05 9.17 2.34
N THR A 21 7.65 10.16 1.54
CA THR A 21 6.66 9.98 0.47
C THR A 21 7.22 10.41 -0.88
N ARG A 22 6.46 10.10 -1.94
CA ARG A 22 6.62 10.80 -3.22
C ARG A 22 6.23 12.27 -3.01
N ASP A 23 6.93 13.17 -3.68
CA ASP A 23 6.66 14.63 -3.66
C ASP A 23 5.35 15.01 -4.35
N THR A 24 4.82 14.11 -5.19
CA THR A 24 3.57 14.30 -5.92
C THR A 24 2.31 13.94 -5.12
N VAL A 25 2.44 13.43 -3.89
CA VAL A 25 1.30 12.92 -3.12
C VAL A 25 1.35 13.40 -1.68
N ASP A 26 0.30 14.12 -1.28
CA ASP A 26 0.09 14.55 0.10
C ASP A 26 -0.67 13.47 0.90
N THR A 27 0.09 12.49 1.39
CA THR A 27 -0.43 11.31 2.11
C THR A 27 -0.20 11.40 3.61
N VAL A 28 0.76 12.21 4.07
CA VAL A 28 1.23 12.24 5.45
C VAL A 28 0.94 13.60 6.08
N SER A 29 0.37 13.61 7.27
CA SER A 29 0.07 14.83 8.03
C SER A 29 0.30 14.62 9.52
N ASN A 30 0.33 15.71 10.29
CA ASN A 30 0.45 15.71 11.76
C ASN A 30 1.64 14.88 12.26
N VAL A 31 2.82 15.08 11.67
CA VAL A 31 4.04 14.42 12.14
C VAL A 31 4.47 15.04 13.47
N VAL A 32 4.64 14.21 14.49
CA VAL A 32 5.06 14.60 15.84
C VAL A 32 6.16 13.65 16.30
N VAL A 33 7.23 14.19 16.86
CA VAL A 33 8.27 13.41 17.56
C VAL A 33 8.05 13.55 19.07
N THR A 34 7.86 12.44 19.76
CA THR A 34 7.53 12.44 21.20
C THR A 34 8.23 11.31 21.94
N ASP A 35 8.47 11.48 23.23
CA ASP A 35 8.87 10.37 24.10
C ASP A 35 7.73 9.34 24.16
N PRO A 36 7.97 8.06 23.81
CA PRO A 36 6.94 7.03 23.92
C PRO A 36 6.58 6.59 25.36
N GLY A 37 7.11 7.20 26.43
CA GLY A 37 6.87 6.83 27.84
C GLY A 37 7.12 5.36 28.24
N LEU A 38 8.18 4.72 27.74
CA LEU A 38 8.54 3.32 28.00
C LEU A 38 9.67 3.31 29.02
N SER A 39 9.43 2.63 30.13
CA SER A 39 10.44 2.30 31.13
C SER A 39 10.69 0.81 31.10
N VAL A 40 11.94 0.37 31.25
CA VAL A 40 12.18 -1.02 31.62
C VAL A 40 11.81 -1.22 33.09
N GLY A 41 11.32 -2.41 33.46
CA GLY A 41 10.78 -2.73 34.80
C GLY A 41 11.72 -2.50 36.00
N SER A 42 12.96 -2.07 35.75
CA SER A 42 13.94 -1.63 36.75
C SER A 42 13.86 -0.13 37.08
N GLY A 43 12.92 0.62 36.48
CA GLY A 43 12.78 2.08 36.68
C GLY A 43 13.78 2.92 35.88
N ASN A 44 14.69 2.30 35.14
CA ASN A 44 15.58 2.98 34.21
C ASN A 44 14.88 3.28 32.89
N PHE A 45 15.02 4.51 32.38
CA PHE A 45 14.63 4.88 31.03
C PHE A 45 15.71 4.41 30.06
N SER A 46 15.52 3.24 29.44
CA SER A 46 16.45 2.70 28.42
C SER A 46 16.09 3.20 27.02
N LYS A 47 15.83 4.50 26.86
CA LYS A 47 15.44 5.06 25.58
C LYS A 47 16.48 6.01 25.03
N ASP A 48 16.94 5.67 23.85
CA ASP A 48 17.79 6.49 23.00
C ASP A 48 17.03 7.06 21.79
N HIS A 49 15.86 6.51 21.46
CA HIS A 49 14.97 7.00 20.39
C HIS A 49 13.62 7.55 20.89
N TYR A 50 13.14 8.57 20.19
CA TYR A 50 11.78 9.12 20.27
C TYR A 50 10.85 8.42 19.26
N ALA A 51 9.55 8.39 19.57
CA ALA A 51 8.54 7.89 18.64
C ALA A 51 8.15 8.97 17.64
N VAL A 52 8.06 8.58 16.36
CA VAL A 52 7.48 9.39 15.30
C VAL A 52 6.03 8.97 15.10
N ILE A 53 5.09 9.86 15.39
CA ILE A 53 3.64 9.67 15.22
C ILE A 53 3.18 10.50 14.04
N PHE A 54 2.35 9.95 13.15
CA PHE A 54 1.81 10.67 12.01
C PHE A 54 0.49 10.06 11.52
N ASN A 55 -0.28 10.86 10.79
CA ASN A 55 -1.49 10.42 10.09
C ASN A 55 -1.14 10.07 8.65
N ALA A 56 -1.58 8.90 8.18
CA ALA A 56 -1.44 8.46 6.80
C ALA A 56 -2.81 8.33 6.11
N ARG A 57 -3.02 9.06 5.02
CA ARG A 57 -4.22 8.98 4.20
C ARG A 57 -4.07 7.97 3.09
N ALA A 58 -4.55 6.75 3.27
CA ALA A 58 -4.66 5.81 2.17
C ALA A 58 -5.78 6.27 1.22
N SER A 59 -5.44 6.71 0.00
CA SER A 59 -6.45 6.87 -1.04
C SER A 59 -6.95 5.49 -1.42
N GLN A 60 -8.23 5.21 -1.20
CA GLN A 60 -8.86 4.03 -1.75
C GLN A 60 -8.69 4.08 -3.28
N ARG A 61 -7.97 3.12 -3.85
CA ARG A 61 -7.85 3.04 -5.31
C ARG A 61 -9.25 2.96 -5.89
N ALA A 62 -9.50 3.67 -6.98
CA ALA A 62 -10.71 3.47 -7.76
C ALA A 62 -10.85 1.96 -8.01
N GLN A 63 -11.99 1.37 -7.64
CA GLN A 63 -12.23 -0.04 -7.93
C GLN A 63 -12.04 -0.24 -9.43
N VAL A 64 -11.07 -1.08 -9.80
CA VAL A 64 -10.85 -1.43 -11.19
C VAL A 64 -12.10 -2.15 -11.67
N ARG A 65 -12.95 -1.44 -12.42
CA ARG A 65 -14.12 -2.04 -13.05
C ARG A 65 -13.62 -2.94 -14.17
N LYS A 66 -13.74 -4.25 -13.97
CA LYS A 66 -13.52 -5.22 -15.05
C LYS A 66 -14.81 -5.33 -15.85
N THR A 67 -14.75 -5.04 -17.14
CA THR A 67 -15.85 -5.35 -18.05
C THR A 67 -15.86 -6.86 -18.29
N VAL A 68 -16.90 -7.54 -17.81
CA VAL A 68 -17.12 -8.96 -18.09
C VAL A 68 -18.12 -9.06 -19.23
N THR A 69 -17.68 -9.64 -20.35
CA THR A 69 -18.58 -9.98 -21.46
C THR A 69 -19.02 -11.43 -21.31
N PHE A 70 -20.33 -11.67 -21.32
CA PHE A 70 -20.90 -13.02 -21.32
C PHE A 70 -21.70 -13.24 -22.60
N ARG A 71 -21.60 -14.45 -23.16
CA ARG A 71 -22.44 -14.89 -24.27
C ARG A 71 -23.60 -15.71 -23.69
N LYS A 72 -24.84 -15.40 -24.05
CA LYS A 72 -25.99 -16.23 -23.69
C LYS A 72 -25.80 -17.63 -24.27
N LEU A 73 -25.90 -18.68 -23.45
CA LEU A 73 -25.77 -20.07 -23.90
C LEU A 73 -26.72 -20.39 -25.07
N ARG A 74 -27.96 -19.90 -25.03
CA ARG A 74 -28.96 -20.08 -26.10
C ARG A 74 -28.67 -19.31 -27.39
N LYS A 75 -27.73 -18.37 -27.38
CA LYS A 75 -27.26 -17.65 -28.58
C LYS A 75 -26.02 -18.31 -29.19
N ILE A 76 -25.53 -19.41 -28.63
CA ILE A 76 -24.44 -20.18 -29.21
C ILE A 76 -25.02 -20.96 -30.39
N ASN A 77 -24.51 -20.69 -31.60
CA ASN A 77 -24.75 -21.57 -32.73
C ASN A 77 -23.91 -22.84 -32.53
N ILE A 78 -24.59 -23.94 -32.18
CA ILE A 78 -23.96 -25.22 -31.84
C ILE A 78 -23.24 -25.82 -33.05
N GLU A 79 -23.75 -25.62 -34.27
CA GLU A 79 -23.14 -26.18 -35.47
C GLU A 79 -21.81 -25.50 -35.80
N ILE A 80 -21.78 -24.16 -35.74
CA ILE A 80 -20.54 -23.38 -35.94
C ILE A 80 -19.52 -23.76 -34.85
N PHE A 81 -19.96 -23.89 -33.60
CA PHE A 81 -19.09 -24.27 -32.49
C PHE A 81 -18.45 -25.67 -32.67
N LYS A 82 -19.23 -26.66 -33.12
CA LYS A 82 -18.71 -28.02 -33.39
C LYS A 82 -17.72 -28.02 -34.55
N LEU A 83 -18.02 -27.28 -35.63
CA LEU A 83 -17.12 -27.15 -36.78
C LEU A 83 -15.77 -26.54 -36.39
N GLU A 84 -15.77 -25.46 -35.60
CA GLU A 84 -14.54 -24.85 -35.10
C GLU A 84 -13.76 -25.78 -34.16
N TYR A 85 -14.44 -26.50 -33.27
CA TYR A 85 -13.82 -27.47 -32.37
C TYR A 85 -13.10 -28.60 -33.11
N HIS A 86 -13.75 -29.19 -34.12
CA HIS A 86 -13.14 -30.24 -34.95
C HIS A 86 -11.98 -29.71 -35.79
N ARG A 87 -12.08 -28.48 -36.31
CA ARG A 87 -10.99 -27.83 -37.05
C ARG A 87 -9.74 -27.63 -36.19
N VAL A 88 -9.89 -27.08 -34.98
CA VAL A 88 -8.75 -26.85 -34.07
C VAL A 88 -8.13 -28.16 -33.60
N ARG A 89 -8.93 -29.19 -33.33
CA ARG A 89 -8.45 -30.52 -32.92
C ARG A 89 -7.67 -31.27 -34.00
N ASN A 90 -7.96 -31.02 -35.27
CA ASN A 90 -7.32 -31.69 -36.40
C ASN A 90 -6.09 -30.93 -36.95
N THR A 91 -5.65 -29.86 -36.28
CA THR A 91 -4.47 -29.05 -36.66
C THR A 91 -3.29 -29.21 -35.68
N ILE A 92 -3.35 -30.19 -34.77
CA ILE A 92 -2.27 -30.55 -33.82
C ILE A 92 -1.88 -32.01 -34.07
#